data_AF-A0A2A3Y7Q5-F1
#
_entry.id   AF-A0A2A3Y7Q5-F1
#
_cell.length_a   1.000
_cell.length_b   1.000
_cell.length_c   1.000
_cell.angle_alpha   90.00
_cell.angle_beta   90.00
_cell.angle_gamma   90.00
#
_symmetry.space_group_name_H-M   'P 1'
#
loop_
_entity.id
_entity.type
_entity.pdbx_description
1 polymer ?
#
loop_
_entity_poly.entity_id
_entity_poly.type
_entity_poly.pdbx_seq_one_letter_code
_entity_poly.pdbx_strand_id
1 'polypeptide(L)'
;MVQEQERCGEPDMVVSAYEATFKFHASDLLRIIALFLVPLAWMSAGPAAAAAMALVSGGTWLLRYYARSRVQDVIGQLAFISAGIFSSIGLYQAIWWLDLVVHLIVMAVVTALIYEIRIRRNHLTEGASQVPHRLGARELLTYGSLAAVLWELGEWGGYFLISSEIGVGILDSTTDFFAGILGILGTVFWISSNRKSR
;
A
#
# COMPACT_ATOMS: atom_id res chain seq x y z
N MET A 1 -12.60 -44.30 30.60
CA MET A 1 -12.33 -42.86 30.84
C MET A 1 -10.89 -42.58 30.49
N VAL A 2 -10.64 -42.24 29.23
CA VAL A 2 -9.34 -41.73 28.78
C VAL A 2 -9.58 -40.25 28.52
N GLN A 3 -8.82 -39.39 29.20
CA GLN A 3 -8.94 -37.94 29.08
C GLN A 3 -8.60 -37.53 27.65
N GLU A 4 -9.59 -36.98 26.93
CA GLU A 4 -9.35 -36.17 25.74
C GLU A 4 -8.63 -34.90 26.18
N GLN A 5 -7.34 -34.86 25.87
CA GLN A 5 -6.49 -33.70 26.04
C GLN A 5 -6.95 -32.65 25.02
N GLU A 6 -7.72 -31.67 25.50
CA GLU A 6 -8.10 -30.47 24.77
C GLU A 6 -6.85 -29.85 24.14
N ARG A 7 -6.73 -30.01 22.83
CA ARG A 7 -5.75 -29.32 22.02
C ARG A 7 -6.25 -27.87 21.90
N CYS A 8 -5.97 -27.06 22.92
CA CYS A 8 -6.06 -25.60 22.83
C CYS A 8 -5.16 -25.18 21.66
N GLY A 9 -5.77 -24.96 20.50
CA GLY A 9 -5.08 -24.39 19.35
C GLY A 9 -4.58 -23.02 19.78
N GLU A 10 -3.26 -22.84 19.79
CA GLU A 10 -2.67 -21.51 19.83
C GLU A 10 -3.39 -20.67 18.76
N PRO A 11 -3.97 -19.50 19.12
CA PRO A 11 -4.55 -18.64 18.11
C PRO A 11 -3.44 -18.32 17.13
N ASP A 12 -3.64 -18.64 15.85
CA ASP A 12 -2.74 -18.32 14.74
C ASP A 12 -2.32 -16.86 14.90
N MET A 13 -1.16 -16.62 15.53
CA MET A 13 -0.66 -15.28 15.70
C MET A 13 -0.48 -14.74 14.30
N VAL A 14 -1.04 -13.56 14.01
CA VAL A 14 -0.79 -12.89 12.74
C VAL A 14 0.67 -12.47 12.74
N VAL A 15 1.53 -13.39 12.34
CA VAL A 15 2.96 -13.18 12.22
C VAL A 15 3.16 -12.27 11.02
N SER A 16 3.84 -11.16 11.24
CA SER A 16 4.37 -10.34 10.16
C SER A 16 5.18 -11.20 9.18
N ALA A 17 5.33 -10.74 7.94
CA ALA A 17 6.25 -11.38 6.99
C ALA A 17 7.68 -11.53 7.55
N TYR A 18 8.02 -10.75 8.59
CA TYR A 18 9.31 -10.70 9.25
C TYR A 18 9.20 -10.88 10.76
N GLU A 19 10.29 -11.33 11.37
CA GLU A 19 10.40 -11.47 12.81
C GLU A 19 10.40 -10.12 13.53
N ALA A 20 10.08 -10.11 14.84
CA ALA A 20 10.08 -8.89 15.65
C ALA A 20 11.48 -8.28 15.83
N THR A 21 12.54 -9.09 15.71
CA THR A 21 13.93 -8.62 15.71
C THR A 21 14.38 -8.32 14.28
N PHE A 22 15.10 -7.22 14.09
CA PHE A 22 15.53 -6.82 12.75
C PHE A 22 16.59 -7.79 12.22
N LYS A 23 16.19 -8.65 11.28
CA LYS A 23 17.09 -9.47 10.47
C LYS A 23 17.04 -9.01 9.02
N PHE A 24 18.21 -9.00 8.38
CA PHE A 24 18.31 -8.65 6.97
C PHE A 24 17.72 -9.75 6.10
N HIS A 25 16.91 -9.35 5.11
CA HIS A 25 16.31 -10.22 4.11
C HIS A 25 16.58 -9.70 2.69
N ALA A 26 16.53 -10.56 1.67
CA ALA A 26 16.82 -10.14 0.28
C ALA A 26 15.87 -9.04 -0.24
N SER A 27 14.61 -9.05 0.20
CA SER A 27 13.62 -7.98 -0.04
C SER A 27 14.00 -6.63 0.56
N ASP A 28 14.98 -6.59 1.47
CA ASP A 28 15.53 -5.36 2.06
C ASP A 28 16.37 -4.58 1.05
N LEU A 29 16.90 -5.26 0.03
CA LEU A 29 17.58 -4.60 -1.07
C LEU A 29 16.64 -3.67 -1.83
N LEU A 30 15.37 -4.04 -2.05
CA LEU A 30 14.40 -3.22 -2.78
C LEU A 30 14.13 -1.89 -2.07
N ARG A 31 13.94 -1.88 -0.76
CA ARG A 31 13.73 -0.62 -0.02
C ARG A 31 15.00 0.20 0.16
N ILE A 32 16.17 -0.44 0.20
CA ILE A 32 17.45 0.28 0.13
C ILE A 32 17.57 0.96 -1.23
N ILE A 33 17.25 0.26 -2.32
CA ILE A 33 17.17 0.83 -3.67
C ILE A 33 16.19 2.01 -3.68
N ALA A 34 14.97 1.84 -3.16
CA ALA A 34 13.97 2.91 -3.08
C ALA A 34 14.51 4.15 -2.33
N LEU A 35 15.27 3.96 -1.25
CA LEU A 35 15.91 5.05 -0.51
C LEU A 35 16.98 5.76 -1.34
N PHE A 36 17.83 5.03 -2.08
CA PHE A 36 18.83 5.62 -2.97
C PHE A 36 18.22 6.30 -4.20
N LEU A 37 17.04 5.88 -4.62
CA LEU A 37 16.33 6.53 -5.72
C LEU A 37 15.83 7.93 -5.34
N VAL A 38 15.66 8.27 -4.07
CA VAL A 38 15.21 9.60 -3.63
C VAL A 38 16.18 10.72 -4.07
N PRO A 39 17.48 10.70 -3.69
CA PRO A 39 18.42 11.72 -4.16
C PRO A 39 18.65 11.64 -5.68
N LEU A 40 18.53 10.45 -6.30
CA LEU A 40 18.66 10.32 -7.75
C LEU A 40 17.49 10.99 -8.48
N ALA A 41 16.26 10.84 -7.99
CA ALA A 41 15.08 11.51 -8.51
C ALA A 41 15.20 13.03 -8.36
N TRP A 42 15.73 13.51 -7.24
CA TRP A 42 16.05 14.93 -7.05
C TRP A 42 17.00 15.45 -8.14
N MET A 43 18.11 14.74 -8.35
CA MET A 43 19.15 15.16 -9.29
C MET A 43 18.70 15.10 -10.75
N SER A 44 17.77 14.20 -11.09
CA SER A 44 17.34 13.96 -12.48
C SER A 44 16.08 14.71 -12.88
N ALA A 45 15.12 14.85 -11.96
CA ALA A 45 13.77 15.37 -12.23
C ALA A 45 13.29 16.38 -11.18
N GLY A 46 14.16 16.78 -10.24
CA GLY A 46 13.89 17.87 -9.32
C GLY A 46 13.11 17.49 -8.06
N PRO A 47 12.70 18.51 -7.27
CA PRO A 47 12.17 18.32 -5.92
C PRO A 47 10.84 17.56 -5.88
N ALA A 48 9.98 17.74 -6.89
CA ALA A 48 8.69 17.05 -6.98
C ALA A 48 8.89 15.53 -7.12
N ALA A 49 9.75 15.10 -8.05
CA ALA A 49 10.09 13.70 -8.24
C ALA A 49 10.74 13.09 -6.99
N ALA A 50 11.60 13.83 -6.31
CA ALA A 50 12.19 13.40 -5.05
C ALA A 50 11.15 13.20 -3.94
N ALA A 51 10.17 14.10 -3.82
CA ALA A 51 9.10 14.00 -2.85
C ALA A 51 8.21 12.78 -3.12
N ALA A 52 7.83 12.55 -4.38
CA ALA A 52 7.07 11.36 -4.78
C ALA A 52 7.87 10.07 -4.50
N MET A 53 9.17 10.05 -4.85
CA MET A 53 10.04 8.91 -4.57
C MET A 53 10.21 8.67 -3.06
N ALA A 54 10.28 9.73 -2.24
CA ALA A 54 10.36 9.62 -0.79
C ALA A 54 9.07 9.04 -0.19
N LEU A 55 7.90 9.45 -0.69
CA LEU A 55 6.61 8.91 -0.29
C LEU A 55 6.53 7.39 -0.55
N VAL A 56 6.82 6.96 -1.78
CA VAL A 56 6.77 5.53 -2.14
C VAL A 56 7.86 4.73 -1.42
N SER A 57 9.04 5.31 -1.17
CA SER A 57 10.08 4.72 -0.34
C SER A 57 9.58 4.49 1.09
N GLY A 58 8.90 5.46 1.71
CA GLY A 58 8.22 5.27 3.00
C GLY A 58 7.22 4.12 2.98
N GLY A 59 6.45 3.98 1.89
CA GLY A 59 5.55 2.85 1.65
C GLY A 59 6.25 1.49 1.69
N THR A 60 7.46 1.37 1.10
CA THR A 60 8.26 0.14 1.16
C THR A 60 8.67 -0.25 2.58
N TRP A 61 8.94 0.73 3.43
CA TRP A 61 9.22 0.49 4.85
C TRP A 61 7.97 0.07 5.62
N LEU A 62 6.81 0.67 5.34
CA LEU A 62 5.54 0.21 5.93
C LEU A 62 5.24 -1.25 5.56
N LEU A 63 5.50 -1.67 4.32
CA LEU A 63 5.35 -3.07 3.89
C LEU A 63 6.24 -4.02 4.69
N ARG A 64 7.49 -3.64 4.99
CA ARG A 64 8.35 -4.45 5.88
C ARG A 64 7.69 -4.69 7.23
N TYR A 65 7.05 -3.68 7.81
CA TYR A 65 6.45 -3.85 9.13
C TYR A 65 5.13 -4.60 9.08
N TYR A 66 4.31 -4.39 8.05
CA TYR A 66 2.91 -4.78 8.09
C TYR A 66 2.50 -5.86 7.10
N ALA A 67 3.27 -6.13 6.03
CA ALA A 67 2.93 -7.18 5.08
C ALA A 67 2.78 -8.54 5.78
N ARG A 68 1.81 -9.33 5.31
CA ARG A 68 1.50 -10.66 5.86
C ARG A 68 2.41 -11.75 5.32
N SER A 69 2.92 -11.57 4.10
CA SER A 69 3.83 -12.51 3.46
C SER A 69 4.95 -11.80 2.70
N ARG A 70 6.06 -12.51 2.46
CA ARG A 70 7.18 -12.00 1.66
C ARG A 70 6.78 -11.69 0.21
N VAL A 71 5.83 -12.45 -0.34
CA VAL A 71 5.30 -12.20 -1.69
C VAL A 71 4.54 -10.88 -1.73
N GLN A 72 3.67 -10.64 -0.75
CA GLN A 72 2.95 -9.36 -0.62
C GLN A 72 3.91 -8.19 -0.46
N ASP A 73 4.95 -8.34 0.36
CA ASP A 73 5.99 -7.33 0.54
C ASP A 73 6.68 -7.01 -0.79
N VAL A 74 7.22 -8.01 -1.49
CA VAL A 74 7.93 -7.80 -2.76
C VAL A 74 7.03 -7.18 -3.82
N ILE A 75 5.80 -7.67 -4.00
CA ILE A 75 4.85 -7.12 -4.97
C ILE A 75 4.54 -5.65 -4.65
N GLY A 76 4.26 -5.35 -3.37
CA GLY A 76 3.97 -3.98 -2.95
C GLY A 76 5.17 -3.04 -3.13
N GLN A 77 6.39 -3.51 -2.83
CA GLN A 77 7.61 -2.73 -3.04
C GLN A 77 7.83 -2.45 -4.52
N LEU A 78 7.64 -3.44 -5.40
CA LEU A 78 7.76 -3.25 -6.84
C LEU A 78 6.72 -2.26 -7.37
N ALA A 79 5.48 -2.32 -6.89
CA ALA A 79 4.44 -1.35 -7.26
C ALA A 79 4.84 0.09 -6.87
N PHE A 80 5.26 0.28 -5.61
CA PHE A 80 5.69 1.59 -5.11
C PHE A 80 6.92 2.13 -5.85
N ILE A 81 7.97 1.32 -6.01
CA ILE A 81 9.19 1.73 -6.69
C ILE A 81 8.90 2.07 -8.16
N SER A 82 8.08 1.26 -8.85
CA SER A 82 7.71 1.51 -10.24
C SER A 82 6.95 2.82 -10.38
N ALA A 83 5.99 3.10 -9.49
CA ALA A 83 5.24 4.36 -9.49
C ALA A 83 6.17 5.58 -9.37
N GLY A 84 7.14 5.53 -8.45
CA GLY A 84 8.13 6.59 -8.28
C GLY A 84 9.03 6.75 -9.51
N ILE A 85 9.50 5.65 -10.11
CA ILE A 85 10.37 5.69 -11.30
C ILE A 85 9.61 6.26 -12.49
N PHE A 86 8.40 5.78 -12.75
CA PHE A 86 7.58 6.21 -13.88
C PHE A 86 7.24 7.70 -13.79
N SER A 87 6.89 8.18 -12.60
CA SER A 87 6.71 9.60 -12.33
C SER A 87 8.02 10.39 -12.59
N SER A 88 9.15 9.91 -12.07
CA SER A 88 10.44 10.62 -12.17
C SER A 88 10.97 10.75 -13.60
N ILE A 89 10.70 9.78 -14.47
CA ILE A 89 11.17 9.81 -15.87
C ILE A 89 10.12 10.39 -16.84
N GLY A 90 8.97 10.86 -16.33
CA GLY A 90 7.90 11.41 -17.14
C GLY A 90 7.18 10.38 -18.03
N LEU A 91 7.08 9.13 -17.57
CA LEU A 91 6.53 8.04 -18.38
C LEU A 91 5.01 8.15 -18.57
N TYR A 92 4.30 8.74 -17.61
CA TYR A 92 2.84 8.92 -17.68
C TYR A 92 2.44 9.88 -18.79
N GLN A 93 3.26 10.90 -19.06
CA GLN A 93 3.07 11.82 -20.17
C GLN A 93 3.27 11.13 -21.53
N ALA A 94 4.15 10.13 -21.59
CA ALA A 94 4.38 9.34 -22.80
C ALA A 94 3.31 8.26 -23.01
N ILE A 95 2.77 7.68 -21.93
CA ILE A 95 1.79 6.58 -21.96
C ILE A 95 0.66 6.90 -20.98
N TRP A 96 -0.34 7.64 -21.45
CA TRP A 96 -1.41 8.19 -20.60
C TRP A 96 -2.19 7.13 -19.77
N TRP A 97 -2.40 5.93 -20.31
CA TRP A 97 -3.16 4.89 -19.59
C TRP A 97 -2.34 4.21 -18.49
N LEU A 98 -1.01 4.37 -18.51
CA LEU A 98 -0.14 3.76 -17.51
C LEU A 98 -0.42 4.32 -16.13
N ASP A 99 -0.73 5.62 -16.04
CA ASP A 99 -0.99 6.29 -14.77
C ASP A 99 -2.22 5.67 -14.07
N LEU A 100 -3.31 5.49 -14.82
CA LEU A 100 -4.51 4.80 -14.35
C LEU A 100 -4.21 3.39 -13.82
N VAL A 101 -3.36 2.63 -14.52
CA VAL A 101 -2.98 1.27 -14.09
C VAL A 101 -2.15 1.33 -12.81
N VAL A 102 -1.25 2.30 -12.67
CA VAL A 102 -0.46 2.49 -11.46
C VAL A 102 -1.34 2.89 -10.29
N HIS A 103 -2.26 3.86 -10.45
CA HIS A 103 -3.20 4.27 -9.41
C HIS A 103 -4.06 3.09 -8.94
N LEU A 104 -4.56 2.28 -9.87
CA LEU A 104 -5.29 1.05 -9.55
C LEU A 104 -4.43 0.09 -8.69
N ILE A 105 -3.20 -0.21 -9.13
CA ILE A 105 -2.33 -1.17 -8.43
C ILE A 105 -1.88 -0.64 -7.07
N VAL A 106 -1.42 0.61 -7.02
CA VAL A 106 -0.91 1.25 -5.80
C VAL A 106 -2.04 1.35 -4.77
N MET A 107 -3.24 1.76 -5.15
CA MET A 107 -4.36 1.82 -4.22
C MET A 107 -4.83 0.42 -3.77
N ALA A 108 -4.72 -0.60 -4.62
CA ALA A 108 -4.94 -1.98 -4.20
C ALA A 108 -3.93 -2.42 -3.11
N VAL A 109 -2.64 -2.09 -3.27
CA VAL A 109 -1.57 -2.37 -2.30
C VAL A 109 -1.76 -1.59 -1.01
N VAL A 110 -2.04 -0.28 -1.09
CA VAL A 110 -2.31 0.59 0.07
C VAL A 110 -3.51 0.06 0.86
N THR A 111 -4.57 -0.35 0.18
CA THR A 111 -5.75 -0.94 0.84
C THR A 111 -5.40 -2.24 1.55
N ALA A 112 -4.61 -3.13 0.92
CA ALA A 112 -4.17 -4.35 1.56
C ALA A 112 -3.30 -4.05 2.80
N LEU A 113 -2.44 -3.03 2.73
CA LEU A 113 -1.62 -2.58 3.85
C LEU A 113 -2.47 -2.03 5.01
N ILE A 114 -3.48 -1.20 4.73
CA ILE A 114 -4.43 -0.68 5.73
C ILE A 114 -5.15 -1.84 6.44
N TYR A 115 -5.57 -2.85 5.68
CA TYR A 115 -6.20 -4.05 6.24
C TYR A 115 -5.28 -4.79 7.21
N GLU A 116 -4.01 -5.02 6.85
CA GLU A 116 -3.06 -5.70 7.74
C GLU A 116 -2.74 -4.87 9.00
N ILE A 117 -2.60 -3.55 8.86
CA ILE A 117 -2.44 -2.63 10.01
C ILE A 117 -3.64 -2.75 10.96
N ARG A 118 -4.87 -2.75 10.43
CA ARG A 118 -6.11 -2.90 11.21
C ARG A 118 -6.15 -4.23 11.95
N ILE A 119 -5.87 -5.34 11.27
CA ILE A 119 -5.85 -6.67 11.89
C ILE A 119 -4.91 -6.67 13.08
N ARG A 120 -3.68 -6.16 12.91
CA ARG A 120 -2.70 -6.14 14.00
C ARG A 120 -3.14 -5.28 15.17
N ARG A 121 -3.71 -4.09 14.91
CA ARG A 121 -4.23 -3.24 15.98
C ARG A 121 -5.34 -3.91 16.78
N ASN A 122 -6.31 -4.54 16.13
CA ASN A 122 -7.41 -5.22 16.81
C ASN A 122 -6.92 -6.39 17.68
N HIS A 123 -5.90 -7.14 17.23
CA HIS A 123 -5.31 -8.21 18.04
C HIS A 123 -4.65 -7.66 19.32
N LEU A 124 -4.04 -6.48 19.26
CA LEU A 124 -3.42 -5.83 20.42
C LEU A 124 -4.44 -5.26 21.41
N THR A 125 -5.64 -4.87 20.95
CA THR A 125 -6.61 -4.12 21.78
C THR A 125 -7.80 -4.94 22.26
N GLU A 126 -8.28 -5.93 21.49
CA GLU A 126 -9.64 -6.46 21.68
C GLU A 126 -9.73 -7.96 21.99
N GLY A 127 -8.60 -8.67 22.18
CA GLY A 127 -8.61 -10.07 22.60
C GLY A 127 -9.59 -10.94 21.80
N ALA A 128 -9.23 -11.31 20.56
CA ALA A 128 -9.92 -12.28 19.71
C ALA A 128 -11.47 -12.17 19.59
N SER A 129 -12.08 -11.00 19.79
CA SER A 129 -13.51 -10.81 19.53
C SER A 129 -13.75 -10.60 18.02
N GLN A 130 -14.63 -11.42 17.44
CA GLN A 130 -14.85 -11.47 16.00
C GLN A 130 -15.61 -10.23 15.49
N VAL A 131 -14.89 -9.29 14.89
CA VAL A 131 -15.48 -8.13 14.20
C VAL A 131 -16.39 -8.62 13.04
N PRO A 132 -17.67 -8.19 12.97
CA PRO A 132 -18.60 -8.58 11.91
C PRO A 132 -18.07 -8.24 10.51
N HIS A 133 -18.15 -9.20 9.58
CA HIS A 133 -17.59 -9.14 8.22
C HIS A 133 -17.96 -7.88 7.42
N ARG A 134 -19.21 -7.42 7.54
CA ARG A 134 -19.71 -6.22 6.82
C ARG A 134 -19.12 -4.91 7.34
N LEU A 135 -18.76 -4.86 8.63
CA LEU A 135 -18.13 -3.67 9.22
C LEU A 135 -16.71 -3.48 8.66
N GLY A 136 -15.98 -4.59 8.49
CA GLY A 136 -14.62 -4.58 7.92
C GLY A 136 -14.54 -4.08 6.48
N ALA A 137 -15.49 -4.47 5.61
CA ALA A 137 -15.49 -4.03 4.22
C ALA A 137 -15.80 -2.54 4.07
N ARG A 138 -16.78 -2.02 4.84
CA ARG A 138 -17.14 -0.59 4.82
C ARG A 138 -15.99 0.28 5.30
N GLU A 139 -15.37 -0.10 6.42
CA GLU A 139 -14.21 0.63 6.96
C GLU A 139 -13.04 0.62 5.98
N LEU A 140 -12.75 -0.52 5.36
CA LEU A 140 -11.65 -0.63 4.41
C LEU A 140 -11.89 0.22 3.16
N LEU A 141 -13.13 0.27 2.67
CA LEU A 141 -13.52 1.23 1.62
C LEU A 141 -13.33 2.67 2.08
N THR A 142 -13.76 3.02 3.30
CA THR A 142 -13.61 4.38 3.83
C THR A 142 -12.14 4.80 3.93
N TYR A 143 -11.29 3.97 4.54
CA TYR A 143 -9.87 4.29 4.70
C TYR A 143 -9.11 4.24 3.37
N GLY A 144 -9.43 3.28 2.50
CA GLY A 144 -8.86 3.20 1.15
C GLY A 144 -9.23 4.42 0.32
N SER A 145 -10.51 4.79 0.26
CA SER A 145 -10.97 6.00 -0.44
C SER A 145 -10.35 7.27 0.14
N LEU A 146 -10.22 7.37 1.48
CA LEU A 146 -9.53 8.49 2.10
C LEU A 146 -8.06 8.55 1.67
N ALA A 147 -7.36 7.42 1.62
CA ALA A 147 -5.99 7.37 1.13
C ALA A 147 -5.88 7.80 -0.34
N ALA A 148 -6.82 7.40 -1.20
CA ALA A 148 -6.89 7.88 -2.58
C ALA A 148 -7.11 9.39 -2.65
N VAL A 149 -8.05 9.95 -1.86
CA VAL A 149 -8.24 11.41 -1.79
C VAL A 149 -6.96 12.12 -1.33
N LEU A 150 -6.31 11.61 -0.27
CA LEU A 150 -5.07 12.20 0.23
C LEU A 150 -3.92 12.11 -0.78
N TRP A 151 -3.91 11.08 -1.63
CA TRP A 151 -2.96 10.94 -2.71
C TRP A 151 -3.13 12.05 -3.74
N GLU A 152 -4.35 12.21 -4.28
CA GLU A 152 -4.68 13.27 -5.24
C GLU A 152 -4.41 14.66 -4.65
N LEU A 153 -4.79 14.90 -3.39
CA LEU A 153 -4.49 16.16 -2.70
C LEU A 153 -2.98 16.37 -2.53
N GLY A 154 -2.21 15.30 -2.36
CA GLY A 154 -0.75 15.34 -2.31
C GLY A 154 -0.15 15.80 -3.64
N GLU A 155 -0.68 15.32 -4.76
CA GLU A 155 -0.26 15.72 -6.10
C GLU A 155 -0.63 17.19 -6.38
N TRP A 156 -1.86 17.60 -6.07
CA TRP A 156 -2.28 19.01 -6.12
C TRP A 156 -1.41 19.90 -5.23
N GLY A 157 -1.08 19.44 -4.02
CA GLY A 157 -0.16 20.12 -3.11
C GLY A 157 1.24 20.25 -3.72
N GLY A 158 1.76 19.19 -4.33
CA GLY A 158 3.02 19.21 -5.07
C GLY A 158 2.99 20.19 -6.25
N TYR A 159 1.87 20.24 -6.98
CA TYR A 159 1.70 21.14 -8.11
C TYR A 159 1.79 22.62 -7.68
N PHE A 160 1.09 22.98 -6.61
CA PHE A 160 1.07 24.36 -6.13
C PHE A 160 2.31 24.78 -5.34
N LEU A 161 2.93 23.86 -4.60
CA LEU A 161 4.01 24.18 -3.66
C LEU A 161 5.40 23.88 -4.20
N ILE A 162 5.53 23.01 -5.20
CA ILE A 162 6.83 22.46 -5.62
C ILE A 162 7.08 22.64 -7.13
N SER A 163 6.20 22.13 -7.99
CA SER A 163 6.39 22.19 -9.45
C SER A 163 5.07 22.10 -10.21
N SER A 164 4.85 23.05 -11.13
CA SER A 164 3.68 23.06 -12.02
C SER A 164 3.74 22.00 -13.13
N GLU A 165 4.77 21.14 -13.16
CA GLU A 165 4.90 20.05 -14.13
C GLU A 165 4.18 18.76 -13.68
N ILE A 166 3.70 18.70 -12.44
CA ILE A 166 2.91 17.56 -11.94
C ILE A 166 1.55 17.55 -12.66
N GLY A 167 1.18 16.39 -13.23
CA GLY A 167 -0.14 16.19 -13.83
C GLY A 167 -1.22 16.22 -12.75
N VAL A 168 -2.02 17.28 -12.72
CA VAL A 168 -3.15 17.44 -11.77
C VAL A 168 -4.39 18.04 -12.46
N GLY A 169 -4.52 17.79 -13.76
CA GLY A 169 -5.68 18.26 -14.50
C GLY A 169 -6.97 17.70 -13.90
N ILE A 170 -8.09 18.42 -13.97
CA ILE A 170 -9.34 17.92 -13.39
C ILE A 170 -9.73 16.54 -13.95
N LEU A 171 -9.50 16.32 -15.25
CA LEU A 171 -9.78 15.04 -15.88
C LEU A 171 -8.85 13.94 -15.33
N ASP A 172 -7.56 14.25 -15.26
CA ASP A 172 -6.46 13.41 -14.76
C ASP A 172 -6.76 12.91 -13.35
N SER A 173 -6.80 13.82 -12.36
CA SER A 173 -7.07 13.50 -10.97
C SER A 173 -8.41 12.81 -10.75
N THR A 174 -9.43 13.15 -11.57
CA THR A 174 -10.73 12.45 -11.48
C THR A 174 -10.59 11.00 -11.95
N THR A 175 -9.94 10.77 -13.09
CA THR A 175 -9.78 9.41 -13.63
C THR A 175 -8.84 8.56 -12.78
N ASP A 176 -7.79 9.15 -12.23
CA ASP A 176 -6.83 8.50 -11.34
C ASP A 176 -7.47 8.14 -10.00
N PHE A 177 -8.28 9.04 -9.44
CA PHE A 177 -9.11 8.73 -8.28
C PHE A 177 -10.03 7.53 -8.55
N PHE A 178 -10.76 7.53 -9.67
CA PHE A 178 -11.65 6.42 -10.01
C PHE A 178 -10.90 5.10 -10.24
N ALA A 179 -9.74 5.14 -10.90
CA ALA A 179 -8.88 3.97 -11.07
C ALA A 179 -8.41 3.44 -9.71
N GLY A 180 -8.04 4.33 -8.80
CA GLY A 180 -7.71 4.03 -7.41
C GLY A 180 -8.88 3.36 -6.66
N ILE A 181 -10.09 3.89 -6.80
CA ILE A 181 -11.32 3.28 -6.22
C ILE A 181 -11.55 1.86 -6.74
N LEU A 182 -11.31 1.59 -8.03
CA LEU A 182 -11.40 0.23 -8.58
C LEU A 182 -10.38 -0.71 -7.95
N GLY A 183 -9.14 -0.24 -7.73
CA GLY A 183 -8.11 -0.98 -7.01
C GLY A 183 -8.52 -1.33 -5.57
N ILE A 184 -9.07 -0.34 -4.85
CA ILE A 184 -9.61 -0.52 -3.49
C ILE A 184 -10.73 -1.57 -3.47
N LEU A 185 -11.71 -1.44 -4.37
CA LEU A 185 -12.83 -2.37 -4.49
C LEU A 185 -12.36 -3.80 -4.79
N GLY A 186 -11.40 -3.96 -5.70
CA GLY A 186 -10.79 -5.24 -6.02
C GLY A 186 -10.16 -5.90 -4.80
N THR A 187 -9.37 -5.15 -4.03
CA THR A 187 -8.76 -5.65 -2.78
C THR A 187 -9.81 -6.00 -1.72
N VAL A 188 -10.82 -5.14 -1.51
CA VAL A 188 -11.92 -5.39 -0.56
C VAL A 188 -12.68 -6.66 -0.94
N PHE A 189 -12.98 -6.85 -2.22
CA PHE A 189 -13.65 -8.03 -2.74
C PHE A 189 -12.80 -9.29 -2.56
N TRP A 190 -11.50 -9.22 -2.87
CA TRP A 190 -10.56 -10.33 -2.71
C TRP A 190 -10.47 -10.80 -1.26
N ILE A 191 -10.28 -9.86 -0.32
CA ILE A 191 -10.21 -10.14 1.12
C ILE A 191 -11.53 -10.74 1.62
N SER A 192 -12.65 -10.16 1.17
CA SER A 192 -13.99 -10.62 1.56
C SER A 192 -14.28 -12.04 1.09
N SER A 193 -13.80 -12.41 -0.10
CA SER A 193 -14.00 -13.73 -0.72
C SER A 193 -13.14 -14.81 -0.07
N ASN A 194 -11.85 -14.53 0.18
CA ASN A 194 -10.93 -15.49 0.79
C ASN A 194 -11.20 -15.78 2.28
N ARG A 195 -12.02 -14.95 2.94
CA ARG A 195 -12.48 -15.21 4.31
C ARG A 195 -13.70 -16.13 4.39
N LYS A 196 -14.49 -16.26 3.33
CA LYS A 196 -15.65 -17.18 3.32
C LYS A 196 -15.24 -18.64 3.14
N SER A 197 -14.01 -18.89 2.69
CA SER A 197 -13.45 -20.22 2.44
C SER A 197 -12.64 -20.79 3.60
N ARG A 198 -12.59 -20.11 4.75
CA ARG A 198 -11.95 -20.56 6.00
C ARG A 198 -13.01 -20.63 7.09
#